data_AF-L1N0Q8-F1
#
_entry.id   AF-L1N0Q8-F1
#
_cell.length_a   1.000
_cell.length_b   1.000
_cell.length_c   1.000
_cell.angle_alpha   90.00
_cell.angle_beta   90.00
_cell.angle_gamma   90.00
#
_symmetry.space_group_name_H-M   'P 1'
#
loop_
_entity.id
_entity.type
_entity.pdbx_description
1 polymer ?
#
loop_
_entity_poly.entity_id
_entity_poly.type
_entity_poly.pdbx_seq_one_letter_code
_entity_poly.pdbx_strand_id
1 'polypeptide(L)' 'MLGTPEIILIVLVILLLFGGRKIPELMKGLGKGVKSFKDGMNGIEKDLDTDVRPKDKTADFTADEKDKTE' A
#
# COMPACT_ATOMS: atom_id res chain seq x y z
N MET A 1 -30.82 16.24 13.95
CA MET A 1 -30.04 15.14 13.33
C MET A 1 -29.74 15.59 11.92
N LEU A 2 -28.46 15.75 11.56
CA LEU A 2 -28.11 16.03 10.17
C LEU A 2 -28.46 14.78 9.37
N GLY A 3 -29.48 14.88 8.54
CA GLY A 3 -29.91 13.77 7.70
C GLY A 3 -29.01 13.66 6.49
N THR A 4 -29.10 12.51 5.82
CA THR A 4 -28.60 12.33 4.45
C THR A 4 -28.95 13.52 3.52
N PRO A 5 -30.16 14.12 3.56
CA PRO A 5 -30.46 15.29 2.72
C PRO A 5 -29.59 16.53 3.00
N GLU A 6 -29.31 16.90 4.26
CA GLU A 6 -28.42 18.03 4.55
C GLU A 6 -27.00 17.79 4.02
N ILE A 7 -26.47 16.57 4.15
CA ILE A 7 -25.14 16.23 3.66
C ILE A 7 -25.07 16.35 2.13
N ILE A 8 -26.09 15.86 1.42
CA ILE A 8 -26.18 15.99 -0.05
C ILE A 8 -26.17 17.46 -0.47
N LEU A 9 -26.90 18.32 0.25
CA LEU A 9 -26.98 19.75 -0.04
C LEU A 9 -25.62 20.44 0.13
N ILE A 10 -24.88 20.11 1.19
CA ILE A 10 -23.52 20.63 1.42
C ILE A 10 -22.56 20.17 0.31
N VAL A 11 -22.60 18.88 -0.05
CA VAL A 11 -21.77 18.34 -1.15
C VAL A 11 -22.11 19.03 -2.46
N LEU A 12 -23.38 19.30 -2.73
CA LEU A 12 -23.82 19.99 -3.94
C LEU A 12 -23.28 21.43 -4.00
N VAL A 13 -23.30 22.17 -2.89
CA VAL A 13 -22.73 23.52 -2.81
C VAL A 13 -21.21 23.49 -3.05
N ILE A 14 -20.49 22.57 -2.42
CA ILE A 14 -19.04 22.39 -2.66
C ILE A 14 -18.77 22.03 -4.12
N LEU A 15 -19.61 21.18 -4.72
CA LEU A 15 -19.49 20.78 -6.12
C LEU A 15 -19.72 21.96 -7.08
N LEU A 16 -20.61 22.89 -6.75
CA LEU A 16 -20.83 24.12 -7.53
C LEU A 16 -19.65 25.09 -7.41
N LEU A 17 -19.07 25.25 -6.22
CA LEU A 17 -17.93 26.15 -5.99
C LEU A 17 -16.63 25.64 -6.62
N PHE A 18 -16.34 24.35 -6.47
CA PHE A 18 -15.09 23.76 -6.94
C PHE A 18 -15.21 23.09 -8.30
N GLY A 19 -16.44 22.79 -8.75
CA GLY A 19 -16.72 22.01 -9.95
C GLY A 19 -16.51 20.51 -9.75
N GLY A 20 -17.19 19.69 -10.53
CA GLY A 20 -17.06 18.22 -10.49
C GLY A 20 -15.71 17.66 -10.91
N ARG A 21 -14.83 18.49 -11.49
CA ARG A 21 -13.49 18.06 -11.95
C ARG A 21 -12.42 18.14 -10.86
N LYS A 22 -12.51 19.11 -9.94
CA LYS A 22 -11.47 19.32 -8.92
C LYS A 22 -11.46 18.25 -7.84
N ILE A 23 -12.63 17.76 -7.41
CA ILE A 23 -12.73 16.69 -6.38
C ILE A 23 -11.96 15.41 -6.80
N PRO A 24 -12.21 14.80 -7.98
CA PRO A 24 -11.48 13.60 -8.41
C PRO A 24 -10.00 13.86 -8.70
N GLU A 25 -9.63 15.06 -9.14
CA GLU A 25 -8.23 15.46 -9.34
C GLU A 25 -7.47 15.52 -8.00
N LEU A 26 -8.06 16.16 -6.99
CA LEU A 26 -7.51 16.21 -5.62
C LEU A 26 -7.45 14.82 -4.98
N MET A 27 -8.50 14.00 -5.14
CA MET A 27 -8.50 12.62 -4.64
C MET A 27 -7.41 11.76 -5.28
N LYS A 28 -7.17 11.91 -6.59
CA LYS A 28 -6.07 11.21 -7.28
C LYS A 28 -4.71 11.64 -6.74
N GLY A 29 -4.51 12.93 -6.49
CA GLY A 29 -3.29 13.46 -5.88
C GLY A 29 -3.07 12.95 -4.46
N LEU A 30 -4.08 13.07 -3.61
CA LEU A 30 -4.06 12.62 -2.22
C LEU A 30 -3.86 11.10 -2.13
N GLY A 31 -4.56 10.32 -2.97
CA GLY A 31 -4.44 8.86 -3.01
C GLY A 31 -3.05 8.39 -3.41
N LYS A 32 -2.40 9.05 -4.37
CA LYS A 32 -0.99 8.78 -4.70
C LYS A 32 -0.06 9.11 -3.52
N GLY A 33 -0.26 10.25 -2.87
CA GLY A 33 0.52 10.66 -1.70
C GLY A 33 0.39 9.68 -0.52
N VAL A 34 -0.83 9.29 -0.16
CA VAL A 34 -1.10 8.31 0.90
C VAL A 34 -0.50 6.94 0.55
N LYS A 35 -0.60 6.52 -0.72
CA LYS A 35 0.01 5.26 -1.18
C LYS A 35 1.53 5.29 -1.04
N SER A 36 2.20 6.33 -1.57
CA SER A 36 3.65 6.48 -1.45
C SER A 36 4.11 6.59 0.00
N PHE A 37 3.33 7.26 0.86
CA PHE A 37 3.61 7.34 2.29
C PHE A 37 3.54 5.97 2.96
N LYS A 38 2.48 5.20 2.68
CA LYS A 38 2.32 3.83 3.19
C LYS A 38 3.42 2.90 2.67
N ASP A 39 3.76 2.98 1.39
CA ASP A 39 4.82 2.16 0.79
C ASP A 39 6.19 2.48 1.43
N GLY A 40 6.47 3.76 1.70
CA GLY A 40 7.68 4.19 2.42
C GLY A 40 7.72 3.69 3.86
N MET A 41 6.63 3.80 4.61
CA MET A 41 6.55 3.26 5.98
C MET A 41 6.76 1.74 6.03
N ASN A 42 6.10 1.00 5.13
CA ASN A 42 6.23 -0.47 5.08
C ASN A 42 7.65 -0.91 4.68
N GLY A 43 8.32 -0.15 3.82
CA GLY A 43 9.73 -0.39 3.47
C GLY A 43 10.65 -0.25 4.69
N ILE A 44 10.43 0.79 5.50
CA ILE A 44 11.20 1.03 6.73
C ILE A 44 10.92 -0.07 7.77
N GLU A 45 9.66 -0.46 7.98
CA GLU A 45 9.31 -1.58 8.88
C GLU A 45 9.96 -2.90 8.45
N LYS A 46 9.99 -3.17 7.14
CA LYS A 46 10.58 -4.39 6.60
C LYS A 46 12.11 -4.39 6.74
N ASP A 47 12.77 -3.25 6.57
CA ASP A 47 14.22 -3.13 6.77
C ASP A 47 14.60 -3.26 8.26
N LEU A 48 13.77 -2.76 9.19
CA LEU A 48 13.97 -2.92 10.63
C LEU A 48 13.78 -4.38 11.10
N ASP A 49 12.92 -5.16 10.44
CA ASP A 49 12.65 -6.56 10.78
C ASP A 49 13.65 -7.56 10.12
N THR A 50 14.43 -7.10 9.12
CA THR A 50 15.39 -7.94 8.41
C THR A 50 16.79 -7.95 9.06
N ASP A 51 17.06 -7.08 10.03
CA ASP A 51 18.36 -7.02 10.74
C ASP A 51 18.46 -7.99 11.96
N VAL A 52 17.44 -8.83 12.20
CA VAL A 52 17.42 -9.81 13.32
C VAL A 52 17.23 -11.26 12.86
N ARG A 53 17.28 -11.55 11.55
CA ARG A 53 17.22 -12.94 11.06
C ARG A 53 18.30 -13.19 10.00
N PRO A 54 19.35 -13.98 10.31
CA PRO A 54 20.20 -14.53 9.27
C PRO A 54 19.30 -15.37 8.37
N LYS A 55 19.11 -14.94 7.12
CA LYS A 55 18.59 -15.83 6.09
C LYS A 55 19.69 -16.81 5.72
N ASP A 56 19.77 -17.88 6.51
CA ASP A 56 20.55 -19.07 6.20
C ASP A 56 20.09 -19.62 4.85
N LYS A 57 20.97 -19.47 3.86
CA LYS A 57 20.96 -20.22 2.60
C LYS A 57 21.31 -21.67 2.92
N THR A 58 20.32 -22.49 3.30
CA THR A 58 20.54 -23.93 3.57
C THR A 58 19.65 -24.84 2.70
N ALA A 59 19.24 -24.39 1.51
CA ALA A 59 18.41 -25.22 0.62
C ALA A 59 19.05 -25.47 -0.76
N ASP A 60 20.38 -25.55 -0.83
CA ASP A 60 21.10 -25.90 -2.05
C ASP A 60 22.34 -26.77 -1.74
N PHE A 61 22.13 -27.87 -1.01
CA PHE A 61 23.14 -28.92 -0.78
C PHE A 61 22.45 -30.26 -0.45
N THR A 62 21.48 -30.69 -1.26
CA THR A 62 21.02 -32.09 -1.21
C THR A 62 20.43 -32.51 -2.56
N ALA A 63 21.28 -32.54 -3.59
CA ALA A 63 20.97 -33.20 -4.85
C ALA A 63 22.27 -33.62 -5.54
N ASP A 64 23.07 -34.49 -4.91
CA ASP A 64 24.05 -35.34 -5.62
C ASP A 64 24.51 -36.49 -4.71
N GLU A 65 23.72 -37.56 -4.59
CA GLU A 65 24.20 -38.91 -4.25
C GLU A 65 23.16 -39.95 -4.69
N LYS A 66 23.00 -40.09 -6.01
CA LYS A 66 22.39 -41.26 -6.65
C LYS A 66 23.14 -41.58 -7.94
N ASP A 67 24.36 -42.05 -7.80
CA ASP A 67 24.95 -43.00 -8.74
C ASP A 67 26.08 -43.75 -8.04
N LYS A 68 26.09 -45.08 -8.22
CA LYS A 68 27.09 -46.08 -7.82
C LYS A 68 26.85 -46.84 -6.51
N THR A 69 26.96 -48.18 -6.64
CA THR A 69 26.69 -49.30 -5.69
C THR A 69 25.19 -49.54 -5.46
N GLU A 70 24.54 -50.60 -5.96
CA GLU A 70 24.93 -51.96 -6.39
C GLU A 70 24.09 -52.42 -7.60
#